data_AF-A0A8T3BME5-F1
#
_entry.id   AF-A0A8T3BME5-F1
#
_cell.length_a   1.000
_cell.length_b   1.000
_cell.length_c   1.000
_cell.angle_alpha   90.00
_cell.angle_beta   90.00
_cell.angle_gamma   90.00
#
_symmetry.space_group_name_H-M   'P 1'
#
loop_
_entity.id
_entity.type
_entity.pdbx_description
1 polymer ?
#
loop_
_entity_poly.entity_id
_entity_poly.type
_entity_poly.pdbx_seq_one_letter_code
_entity_poly.pdbx_strand_id
1 'polypeptide(L)' 'MFANVIKKEEEIVKLEGLEEDECLQLLNSHAFAGVDNPPNDHKKLRTIAGEIVKKLLGSPLVAKVIGGVLKDNLDERH' A
#
# COMPACT_ATOMS: atom_id res chain seq x y z
N MET A 1 28.04 -8.81 -43.97
CA MET A 1 26.61 -8.42 -43.91
C MET A 1 26.00 -9.08 -42.68
N PHE A 2 24.95 -8.50 -42.07
CA PHE A 2 24.27 -8.90 -40.81
C PHE A 2 24.70 -8.20 -39.49
N ALA A 3 25.09 -6.92 -39.52
CA ALA A 3 25.18 -6.10 -38.30
C ALA A 3 23.84 -5.46 -37.87
N ASN A 4 22.74 -5.80 -38.55
CA ASN A 4 21.39 -5.32 -38.23
C ASN A 4 20.59 -6.45 -37.57
N VAL A 5 21.08 -6.96 -36.43
CA VAL A 5 20.35 -7.97 -35.66
C VAL A 5 19.81 -7.28 -34.41
N ILE A 6 18.51 -6.96 -34.49
CA ILE A 6 17.62 -6.57 -33.40
C ILE A 6 17.92 -5.19 -32.82
N LYS A 7 17.33 -4.14 -33.43
CA LYS A 7 16.94 -2.96 -32.65
C LYS A 7 15.83 -3.42 -31.70
N LYS A 8 16.17 -3.65 -30.43
CA LYS A 8 15.15 -3.87 -29.40
C LYS A 8 14.48 -2.52 -29.18
N GLU A 9 13.21 -2.39 -29.55
CA GLU A 9 12.44 -1.23 -29.12
C GLU A 9 12.37 -1.25 -27.59
N GLU A 10 12.93 -0.22 -26.97
CA GLU A 10 12.79 -0.01 -25.53
C GLU A 10 11.40 0.57 -25.30
N GLU A 11 10.46 -0.29 -24.88
CA GLU A 11 9.14 0.14 -24.46
C GLU A 11 9.23 0.74 -23.06
N ILE A 12 9.00 2.05 -22.96
CA ILE A 12 8.93 2.75 -21.68
C ILE A 12 7.50 2.60 -21.14
N VAL A 13 7.34 1.76 -20.11
CA VAL A 13 6.08 1.63 -19.38
C VAL A 13 6.11 2.55 -18.16
N LYS A 14 5.21 3.53 -18.13
CA LYS A 14 5.01 4.37 -16.95
C LYS A 14 4.14 3.62 -15.94
N LEU A 15 4.68 3.39 -14.75
CA LEU A 15 3.89 2.85 -13.64
C LEU A 15 3.01 3.95 -13.06
N GLU A 16 1.72 3.67 -12.95
CA GLU A 16 0.78 4.55 -12.26
C GLU A 16 0.71 4.19 -10.76
N GLY A 17 0.10 5.07 -9.98
CA GLY A 17 -0.19 4.81 -8.57
C GLY A 17 -1.23 3.68 -8.40
N LEU A 18 -1.28 3.13 -7.19
CA LEU A 18 -2.29 2.15 -6.79
C LEU A 18 -3.67 2.80 -6.65
N GLU A 19 -4.72 2.04 -6.91
CA GLU A 19 -6.08 2.42 -6.54
C GLU A 19 -6.22 2.54 -5.01
N GLU A 20 -7.23 3.28 -4.54
CA GLU A 20 -7.43 3.49 -3.09
C GLU A 20 -7.65 2.16 -2.35
N ASP A 21 -8.38 1.22 -2.94
CA ASP A 21 -8.64 -0.10 -2.37
C ASP A 21 -7.36 -0.95 -2.29
N GLU A 22 -6.47 -0.84 -3.29
CA GLU A 22 -5.17 -1.52 -3.29
C GLU A 22 -4.23 -0.90 -2.24
N CYS A 23 -4.22 0.43 -2.11
CA CYS A 23 -3.52 1.12 -1.03
C CYS A 23 -4.02 0.69 0.35
N LEU A 24 -5.34 0.52 0.51
CA LEU A 24 -5.96 0.08 1.75
C LEU A 24 -5.58 -1.36 2.10
N GLN A 25 -5.57 -2.26 1.11
CA GLN A 25 -5.10 -3.62 1.31
C GLN A 25 -3.63 -3.64 1.73
N LEU A 26 -2.77 -2.89 1.03
CA LEU A 26 -1.35 -2.81 1.34
C LEU A 26 -1.10 -2.25 2.75
N LEU A 27 -1.73 -1.12 3.10
CA LEU A 27 -1.61 -0.52 4.42
C LEU A 27 -2.08 -1.48 5.52
N ASN A 28 -3.25 -2.10 5.36
CA ASN A 28 -3.79 -3.06 6.33
C ASN A 28 -2.89 -4.29 6.48
N SER A 29 -2.30 -4.78 5.39
CA SER A 29 -1.39 -5.94 5.44
C SER A 29 -0.17 -5.66 6.33
N HIS A 30 0.28 -4.41 6.38
CA HIS A 30 1.42 -3.99 7.19
C HIS A 30 1.01 -3.58 8.61
N ALA A 31 -0.10 -2.86 8.77
CA ALA A 31 -0.61 -2.38 10.06
C ALA A 31 -1.05 -3.52 10.99
N PHE A 32 -1.66 -4.57 10.42
CA PHE A 32 -2.20 -5.70 11.19
C PHE A 32 -1.35 -6.97 11.06
N ALA A 33 -0.11 -6.86 10.58
CA ALA A 33 0.78 -8.00 10.45
C ALA A 33 1.08 -8.63 11.82
N GLY A 34 0.66 -9.89 12.02
CA GLY A 34 0.87 -10.63 13.26
C GLY A 34 -0.17 -10.34 14.36
N VAL A 35 -1.28 -9.68 14.02
CA VAL A 35 -2.42 -9.51 14.94
C VAL A 35 -3.35 -10.72 14.81
N ASP A 36 -3.41 -11.56 15.84
CA ASP A 36 -4.26 -12.78 15.88
C ASP A 36 -5.74 -12.47 16.15
N ASN A 37 -6.09 -11.20 16.39
CA ASN A 37 -7.43 -10.82 16.81
C ASN A 37 -8.45 -10.87 15.66
N PRO A 38 -9.72 -11.23 15.96
CA PRO A 38 -10.78 -11.29 14.97
C PRO A 38 -10.98 -9.93 14.25
N PRO A 39 -11.53 -9.94 13.02
CA PRO A 39 -11.69 -8.75 12.18
C PRO A 39 -12.42 -7.57 12.84
N ASN A 40 -13.19 -7.84 13.89
CA ASN A 40 -14.02 -6.87 14.59
C ASN A 40 -13.26 -6.05 15.64
N ASP A 41 -12.15 -6.54 16.16
CA ASP A 41 -11.43 -5.89 17.28
C ASP A 41 -10.72 -4.59 16.87
N HIS A 42 -10.54 -4.39 15.55
CA HIS A 42 -9.89 -3.21 14.99
C HIS A 42 -10.77 -2.47 13.98
N LYS A 43 -12.10 -2.59 14.08
CA LYS A 43 -13.03 -1.96 13.11
C LYS A 43 -12.81 -0.45 12.98
N LYS A 44 -12.60 0.25 14.10
CA LYS A 44 -12.30 1.69 14.12
C LYS A 44 -10.97 2.02 13.43
N LEU A 45 -9.91 1.28 13.74
CA LEU A 45 -8.60 1.47 13.10
C LEU A 45 -8.65 1.20 11.59
N ARG A 46 -9.43 0.22 11.15
CA ARG A 46 -9.67 -0.04 9.71
C ARG A 46 -10.44 1.10 9.03
N THR A 47 -11.39 1.73 9.73
CA THR A 47 -12.06 2.95 9.24
C THR A 47 -11.07 4.11 9.14
N ILE A 48 -10.20 4.30 10.13
CA ILE A 48 -9.15 5.33 10.10
C ILE A 48 -8.16 5.08 8.95
N ALA A 49 -7.74 3.83 8.74
CA ALA A 49 -6.92 3.44 7.60
C ALA A 49 -7.59 3.82 6.25
N GLY A 50 -8.91 3.67 6.14
CA GLY A 50 -9.70 4.14 5.00
C GLY A 50 -9.61 5.65 4.74
N GLU A 51 -9.57 6.47 5.80
CA GLU A 51 -9.37 7.92 5.64
C GLU A 51 -7.92 8.30 5.34
N ILE A 52 -6.96 7.51 5.83
CA ILE A 52 -5.54 7.69 5.53
C ILE A 52 -5.27 7.46 4.03
N VAL A 53 -5.82 6.38 3.43
CA VAL A 53 -5.51 6.02 2.04
C VAL A 53 -5.92 7.08 1.02
N LYS A 54 -6.99 7.83 1.30
CA LYS A 54 -7.42 8.99 0.50
C LYS A 54 -6.36 10.10 0.42
N LYS A 55 -5.41 10.12 1.37
CA LYS A 55 -4.30 11.08 1.42
C LYS A 55 -3.00 10.55 0.82
N LEU A 56 -2.96 9.27 0.42
CA LEU A 56 -1.75 8.61 -0.08
C LEU A 56 -1.46 8.85 -1.56
N LEU A 57 -2.45 9.39 -2.30
CA LEU A 57 -2.33 9.67 -3.74
C LEU A 57 -1.82 8.45 -4.53
N GLY A 58 -2.27 7.25 -4.15
CA GLY A 58 -1.88 5.99 -4.79
C GLY A 58 -0.43 5.55 -4.52
N SER A 59 0.29 6.17 -3.58
CA SER A 59 1.70 5.82 -3.33
C SER A 59 1.85 4.53 -2.52
N PRO A 60 2.36 3.43 -3.12
CA PRO A 60 2.57 2.17 -2.40
C PRO A 60 3.63 2.29 -1.30
N LEU A 61 4.63 3.16 -1.49
CA LEU A 61 5.68 3.39 -0.51
C LEU A 61 5.11 4.04 0.76
N VAL A 62 4.28 5.07 0.61
CA VAL A 62 3.67 5.75 1.77
C VAL A 62 2.69 4.82 2.48
N ALA A 63 1.89 4.04 1.74
CA ALA A 63 1.00 3.03 2.32
C ALA A 63 1.76 2.03 3.21
N LYS A 64 2.91 1.53 2.73
CA LYS A 64 3.77 0.61 3.49
C LYS A 64 4.36 1.26 4.74
N VAL A 65 4.88 2.49 4.62
CA VAL A 65 5.50 3.20 5.75
C VAL A 65 4.46 3.48 6.84
N ILE A 66 3.30 4.02 6.48
CA ILE A 66 2.24 4.29 7.46
C ILE A 66 1.72 2.98 8.08
N GLY A 67 1.55 1.92 7.27
CA GLY A 67 1.18 0.61 7.81
C GLY A 67 2.17 0.12 8.87
N GLY A 68 3.48 0.25 8.64
CA GLY A 68 4.50 -0.06 9.65
C GLY A 68 4.37 0.78 10.92
N VAL A 69 4.16 2.10 10.78
CA VAL A 69 3.98 3.00 11.94
C VAL A 69 2.73 2.63 12.75
N LEU A 70 1.62 2.31 12.08
CA LEU A 70 0.39 1.89 12.75
C LEU A 70 0.56 0.57 13.51
N LYS A 71 1.38 -0.35 12.99
CA LYS A 71 1.68 -1.62 13.66
C LYS A 71 2.37 -1.40 15.00
N ASP A 72 3.32 -0.46 15.06
CA ASP A 72 4.07 -0.17 16.28
C ASP A 72 3.22 0.53 17.35
N ASN A 73 2.10 1.16 16.96
CA ASN A 73 1.22 1.89 17.87
C ASN A 73 -0.26 1.64 17.53
N LEU A 74 -0.68 0.39 17.73
CA LEU A 74 -2.03 -0.08 17.42
C LEU A 74 -3.02 0.26 18.55
N ASP A 75 -3.13 1.54 18.93
CA ASP A 75 -4.11 2.06 19.90
C ASP A 75 -5.05 3.08 19.24
N GLU A 76 -6.31 3.09 19.67
CA GLU A 76 -7.35 4.01 19.23
C GLU A 76 -7.59 5.19 20.19
N ARG A 77 -6.83 5.26 21.30
CA ARG A 77 -7.04 6.24 22.40
C ARG A 77 -6.36 7.60 22.23
N HIS A 78 -6.13 8.06 21.01
CA HIS A 78 -5.50 9.35 20.72
C HIS A 78 -6.39 10.29 19.90
#